data_AF-A0A852PI78-F1
#
_entry.id   AF-A0A852PI78-F1
#
_cell.length_a   1.000
_cell.length_b   1.000
_cell.length_c   1.000
_cell.angle_alpha   90.00
_cell.angle_beta   90.00
_cell.angle_gamma   90.00
#
_symmetry.space_group_name_H-M   'P 1'
#
loop_
_entity.id
_entity.type
_entity.pdbx_description
1 polymer ?
#
loop_
_entity_poly.entity_id
_entity_poly.type
_entity_poly.pdbx_seq_one_letter_code
_entity_poly.pdbx_strand_id
1 'polypeptide(L)'
;MLSATQFLVLEKALSKERLSTYKNYVKNKTSESINDNIVALYEWNSEIAGYFLELCNIYEVSLRNAIYRSIDAYDHYGIRQRQILRQSPKLREKVEELGRNATDGKIISSLHFHFWEGFLKKFFLWNSRELHRMPLLYAYRIISFENSNKDKDILFIIKVTQNLRVNIRNRICHHDPIFNKDLKKILKQVMWVFSKIDYDLYLVINNLYSNKIINLLNKKPI
;
A
#
# COMPACT_ATOMS: atom_id res chain seq x y z
N MET A 1 2.23 -38.39 7.60
CA MET A 1 1.00 -38.79 8.32
C MET A 1 0.30 -37.63 9.00
N LEU A 2 1.00 -36.67 9.63
CA LEU A 2 0.39 -35.48 10.24
C LEU A 2 -0.29 -34.51 9.25
N SER A 3 0.22 -34.43 8.02
CA SER A 3 -0.16 -33.45 7.02
C SER A 3 -1.51 -33.69 6.34
N ALA A 4 -1.88 -34.95 6.08
CA ALA A 4 -3.20 -35.29 5.54
C ALA A 4 -4.31 -34.94 6.56
N THR A 5 -4.06 -35.21 7.84
CA THR A 5 -4.94 -34.82 8.95
C THR A 5 -5.03 -33.30 9.09
N GLN A 6 -3.89 -32.59 9.04
CA GLN A 6 -3.86 -31.12 9.06
C GLN A 6 -4.64 -30.51 7.90
N PHE A 7 -4.46 -31.04 6.69
CA PHE A 7 -5.20 -30.60 5.51
C PHE A 7 -6.71 -30.77 5.68
N LEU A 8 -7.18 -31.93 6.15
CA LEU A 8 -8.61 -32.19 6.39
C LEU A 8 -9.19 -31.26 7.46
N VAL A 9 -8.44 -31.00 8.53
CA VAL A 9 -8.83 -30.06 9.60
C VAL A 9 -8.94 -28.63 9.05
N LEU A 10 -7.95 -28.18 8.27
CA LEU A 10 -7.98 -26.86 7.64
C LEU A 10 -9.13 -26.74 6.63
N GLU A 11 -9.38 -27.76 5.81
CA GLU A 11 -10.47 -27.74 4.84
C GLU A 11 -11.84 -27.64 5.52
N LYS A 12 -12.02 -28.39 6.61
CA LYS A 12 -13.23 -28.33 7.41
C LYS A 12 -13.44 -26.94 8.03
N ALA A 13 -12.38 -26.30 8.51
CA ALA A 13 -12.46 -25.00 9.18
C ALA A 13 -12.57 -23.81 8.21
N LEU A 14 -11.90 -23.87 7.05
CA LEU A 14 -11.74 -22.74 6.13
C LEU A 14 -12.60 -22.81 4.88
N SER A 15 -13.28 -23.93 4.62
CA SER A 15 -14.02 -24.30 3.40
C SER A 15 -13.16 -24.85 2.24
N LYS A 16 -13.81 -25.69 1.43
CA LYS A 16 -13.22 -26.27 0.20
C LYS A 16 -12.94 -25.19 -0.84
N GLU A 17 -13.84 -24.23 -0.96
CA GLU A 17 -13.80 -23.11 -1.88
C GLU A 17 -12.54 -22.28 -1.63
N ARG A 18 -12.23 -22.01 -0.36
CA ARG A 18 -11.04 -21.24 0.02
C ARG A 18 -9.74 -21.98 -0.28
N LEU A 19 -9.68 -23.28 0.01
CA LEU A 19 -8.50 -24.10 -0.28
C LEU A 19 -8.36 -24.46 -1.77
N SER A 20 -9.41 -24.33 -2.57
CA SER A 20 -9.38 -24.64 -4.00
C SER A 20 -8.29 -23.86 -4.75
N THR A 21 -8.06 -22.60 -4.38
CA THR A 21 -7.04 -21.76 -5.00
C THR A 21 -5.63 -22.28 -4.73
N TYR A 22 -5.37 -22.79 -3.53
CA TYR A 22 -4.10 -23.41 -3.16
C TYR A 22 -3.93 -24.76 -3.85
N LYS A 23 -4.97 -25.61 -3.83
CA LYS A 23 -5.00 -26.89 -4.55
C LYS A 23 -4.64 -26.74 -6.02
N ASN A 24 -5.30 -25.81 -6.71
CA ASN A 24 -5.08 -25.57 -8.13
C ASN A 24 -3.66 -25.08 -8.40
N TYR A 25 -3.13 -24.22 -7.53
CA TYR A 25 -1.75 -23.75 -7.67
C TYR A 25 -0.72 -24.88 -7.50
N VAL A 26 -0.86 -25.70 -6.46
CA VAL A 26 0.06 -26.81 -6.16
C VAL A 26 0.00 -27.88 -7.25
N LYS A 27 -1.21 -28.29 -7.68
CA LYS A 27 -1.39 -29.28 -8.75
C LYS A 27 -0.69 -28.89 -10.06
N ASN A 28 -0.61 -27.60 -10.36
CA ASN A 28 0.06 -27.11 -11.57
C ASN A 28 1.60 -27.04 -11.43
N LYS A 29 2.15 -27.33 -10.25
CA LYS A 29 3.57 -27.16 -9.94
C LYS A 29 4.28 -28.46 -9.57
N THR A 30 3.59 -29.39 -8.92
CA THR A 30 4.15 -30.66 -8.49
C THR A 30 3.08 -31.74 -8.37
N SER A 31 3.48 -32.98 -8.65
CA SER A 31 2.65 -34.18 -8.48
C SER A 31 2.86 -34.85 -7.11
N GLU A 32 3.89 -34.44 -6.37
CA GLU A 32 4.29 -35.07 -5.10
C GLU A 32 3.77 -34.29 -3.87
N SER A 33 3.43 -35.03 -2.82
CA SER A 33 3.00 -34.53 -1.51
C SER A 33 2.03 -33.33 -1.55
N ILE A 34 0.96 -33.45 -2.35
CA ILE A 34 0.03 -32.35 -2.65
C ILE A 34 -0.56 -31.72 -1.38
N ASN A 35 -0.94 -32.53 -0.38
CA ASN A 35 -1.56 -32.02 0.85
C ASN A 35 -0.58 -31.20 1.70
N ASP A 36 0.65 -31.70 1.91
CA ASP A 36 1.70 -31.03 2.66
C ASP A 36 2.04 -29.68 2.02
N ASN A 37 2.15 -29.70 0.69
CA ASN A 37 2.41 -28.52 -0.13
C ASN A 37 1.28 -27.47 -0.05
N ILE A 38 0.01 -27.91 0.01
CA ILE A 38 -1.13 -27.00 0.20
C ILE A 38 -1.09 -26.35 1.59
N VAL A 39 -0.85 -27.14 2.64
CA VAL A 39 -0.78 -26.64 4.03
C VAL A 39 0.38 -25.67 4.17
N ALA A 40 1.58 -26.04 3.71
CA ALA A 40 2.76 -25.19 3.76
C ALA A 40 2.54 -23.89 2.98
N LEU A 41 1.91 -23.94 1.79
CA LEU A 41 1.63 -22.74 1.00
C LEU A 41 0.60 -21.82 1.68
N TYR A 42 -0.39 -22.40 2.35
CA TYR A 42 -1.36 -21.65 3.15
C TYR A 42 -0.68 -20.93 4.32
N GLU A 43 0.13 -21.64 5.11
CA GLU A 43 0.88 -21.08 6.23
C GLU A 43 1.82 -19.96 5.77
N TRP A 44 2.61 -20.23 4.72
CA TRP A 44 3.50 -19.25 4.12
C TRP A 44 2.74 -18.01 3.60
N ASN A 45 1.61 -18.21 2.92
CA ASN A 45 0.80 -17.09 2.42
C ASN A 45 0.23 -16.25 3.56
N SER A 46 -0.19 -16.89 4.66
CA SER A 46 -0.69 -16.20 5.85
C SER A 46 0.42 -15.36 6.51
N GLU A 47 1.61 -15.94 6.68
CA GLU A 47 2.75 -15.25 7.27
C GLU A 47 3.21 -14.06 6.42
N ILE A 48 3.39 -14.26 5.10
CA ILE A 48 3.84 -13.18 4.20
C ILE A 48 2.76 -12.09 4.07
N ALA A 49 1.47 -12.44 4.11
CA ALA A 49 0.38 -11.48 4.11
C ALA A 49 0.42 -10.59 5.36
N GLY A 50 0.78 -11.12 6.53
CA GLY A 50 0.98 -10.34 7.75
C GLY A 50 2.04 -9.25 7.57
N TYR A 51 3.23 -9.62 7.09
CA TYR A 51 4.31 -8.67 6.82
C TYR A 51 3.91 -7.62 5.77
N PHE A 52 3.23 -8.02 4.68
CA PHE A 52 2.81 -7.09 3.65
C PHE A 52 1.69 -6.16 4.13
N LEU A 53 0.81 -6.61 5.03
CA LEU A 53 -0.22 -5.75 5.62
C LEU A 53 0.43 -4.64 6.47
N GLU A 54 1.40 -4.98 7.30
CA GLU A 54 2.18 -4.01 8.06
C GLU A 54 2.91 -3.02 7.14
N LEU A 55 3.56 -3.52 6.09
CA LEU A 55 4.21 -2.69 5.07
C LEU A 55 3.22 -1.73 4.39
N CYS A 56 2.00 -2.18 4.08
CA CYS A 56 0.94 -1.36 3.51
C CYS A 56 0.47 -0.26 4.48
N ASN A 57 0.33 -0.58 5.76
CA ASN A 57 -0.06 0.40 6.78
C ASN A 57 0.99 1.51 6.90
N ILE A 58 2.27 1.13 6.98
CA ILE A 58 3.37 2.09 7.06
C ILE A 58 3.40 2.96 5.80
N TYR A 59 3.24 2.35 4.62
CA TYR A 59 3.18 3.07 3.35
C TYR A 59 2.04 4.07 3.28
N GLU A 60 0.83 3.68 3.66
CA GLU A 60 -0.33 4.57 3.64
C GLU A 60 -0.15 5.77 4.57
N VAL A 61 0.33 5.52 5.80
CA VAL A 61 0.54 6.57 6.81
C VAL A 61 1.69 7.51 6.42
N SER A 62 2.82 6.97 5.93
CA SER A 62 3.94 7.82 5.53
C SER A 62 3.59 8.65 4.29
N LEU A 63 2.87 8.06 3.32
CA LEU A 63 2.44 8.76 2.13
C LEU A 63 1.49 9.92 2.46
N ARG A 64 0.43 9.68 3.24
CA ARG A 64 -0.52 10.75 3.61
C ARG A 64 0.16 11.85 4.41
N ASN A 65 1.10 11.50 5.29
CA ASN A 65 1.81 12.47 6.11
C ASN A 65 2.76 13.31 5.26
N ALA A 66 3.44 12.73 4.27
CA ALA A 66 4.29 13.47 3.34
C ALA A 66 3.49 14.45 2.47
N ILE A 67 2.32 14.03 1.98
CA ILE A 67 1.38 14.91 1.27
C ILE A 67 0.88 16.03 2.19
N TYR A 68 0.56 15.73 3.45
CA TYR A 68 0.12 16.74 4.39
C TYR A 68 1.21 17.76 4.71
N ARG A 69 2.44 17.30 5.02
CA ARG A 69 3.59 18.18 5.30
C ARG A 69 3.88 19.12 4.15
N SER A 70 3.74 18.67 2.91
CA SER A 70 3.95 19.56 1.76
C SER A 70 2.90 20.66 1.68
N ILE A 71 1.63 20.32 1.96
CA ILE A 71 0.53 21.26 2.02
C ILE A 71 0.76 22.31 3.13
N ASP A 72 1.11 21.82 4.32
CA ASP A 72 1.32 22.65 5.53
C ASP A 72 2.54 23.58 5.39
N ALA A 73 3.62 23.12 4.74
CA ALA A 73 4.83 23.91 4.54
C ALA A 73 4.65 25.12 3.61
N TYR A 74 3.64 25.10 2.73
CA TYR A 74 3.42 26.18 1.77
C TYR A 74 2.40 27.22 2.25
N ASP A 75 1.40 26.80 3.05
CA ASP A 75 0.26 27.65 3.41
C ASP A 75 -0.19 27.42 4.85
N HIS A 76 -0.34 28.51 5.60
CA HIS A 76 -0.74 28.49 7.02
C HIS A 76 -2.12 27.88 7.31
N TYR A 77 -2.99 27.75 6.30
CA TYR A 77 -4.29 27.10 6.43
C TYR A 77 -4.26 25.61 6.07
N GLY A 78 -3.13 25.08 5.61
CA GLY A 78 -2.93 23.66 5.35
C GLY A 78 -4.05 23.03 4.50
N ILE A 79 -4.56 21.89 4.95
CA ILE A 79 -5.65 21.16 4.26
C ILE A 79 -6.99 21.91 4.23
N ARG A 80 -7.14 22.96 5.05
CA ARG A 80 -8.36 23.78 5.13
C ARG A 80 -8.36 24.94 4.14
N GLN A 81 -7.29 25.10 3.36
CA GLN A 81 -7.21 26.11 2.31
C GLN A 81 -8.39 25.96 1.34
N ARG A 82 -9.12 27.06 1.08
CA ARG A 82 -10.33 27.08 0.25
C ARG A 82 -10.12 26.46 -1.14
N GLN A 83 -8.95 26.61 -1.73
CA GLN A 83 -8.63 26.06 -3.05
C GLN A 83 -8.50 24.53 -3.03
N ILE A 84 -7.91 23.96 -1.97
CA ILE A 84 -7.77 22.51 -1.79
C ILE A 84 -9.15 21.90 -1.53
N LEU A 85 -9.93 22.49 -0.61
CA LEU A 85 -11.29 22.02 -0.31
C LEU A 85 -12.21 22.06 -1.54
N ARG A 86 -12.12 23.11 -2.37
CA ARG A 86 -12.89 23.20 -3.63
C ARG A 86 -12.54 22.08 -4.60
N GLN A 87 -11.27 21.68 -4.65
CA GLN A 87 -10.80 20.63 -5.56
C GLN A 87 -10.96 19.22 -4.98
N SER A 88 -11.24 19.10 -3.68
CA SER A 88 -11.38 17.83 -2.97
C SER A 88 -12.69 17.77 -2.17
N PRO A 89 -13.83 17.46 -2.83
CA PRO A 89 -15.14 17.40 -2.17
C PRO A 89 -15.15 16.46 -0.96
N LYS A 90 -14.51 15.28 -1.07
CA LYS A 90 -14.40 14.33 0.05
C LYS A 90 -13.63 14.87 1.25
N LEU A 91 -12.58 15.65 1.02
CA LEU A 91 -11.86 16.31 2.11
C LEU A 91 -12.75 17.36 2.75
N ARG A 92 -13.45 18.17 1.95
CA ARG A 92 -14.42 19.17 2.45
C ARG A 92 -15.52 18.53 3.29
N GLU A 93 -16.15 17.48 2.80
CA GLU A 93 -17.16 16.70 3.53
C GLU A 93 -16.60 16.23 4.87
N LYS A 94 -15.36 15.72 4.90
CA LYS A 94 -14.74 15.25 6.14
C LYS A 94 -14.39 16.39 7.10
N VAL A 95 -13.99 17.56 6.60
CA VAL A 95 -13.80 18.78 7.41
C VAL A 95 -15.12 19.25 8.02
N GLU A 96 -16.20 19.22 7.25
CA GLU A 96 -17.55 19.60 7.70
C GLU A 96 -18.09 18.61 8.73
N GLU A 97 -17.94 17.30 8.49
CA GLU A 97 -18.34 16.20 9.38
C GLU A 97 -17.65 16.28 10.75
N LEU A 98 -16.33 16.49 10.77
CA LEU A 98 -15.56 16.54 12.01
C LEU A 98 -15.64 17.90 12.74
N GLY A 99 -16.16 18.92 12.06
CA GLY A 99 -16.32 20.26 12.60
C GLY A 99 -15.04 21.10 12.67
N ARG A 100 -15.21 22.37 13.03
CA ARG A 100 -14.14 23.38 13.02
C ARG A 100 -13.01 23.10 14.00
N ASN A 101 -13.31 22.46 15.13
CA ASN A 101 -12.36 22.20 16.21
C ASN A 101 -11.50 20.94 15.99
N ALA A 102 -11.78 20.15 14.95
CA ALA A 102 -10.97 18.97 14.65
C ALA A 102 -9.52 19.37 14.32
N THR A 103 -8.55 18.59 14.76
CA THR A 103 -7.17 18.80 14.33
C THR A 103 -7.00 18.32 12.88
N ASP A 104 -6.05 18.91 12.15
CA ASP A 104 -5.73 18.46 10.79
C ASP A 104 -5.28 16.99 10.80
N GLY A 105 -4.51 16.58 11.82
CA GLY A 105 -4.15 15.18 12.06
C GLY A 105 -5.38 14.25 12.15
N LYS A 106 -6.46 14.67 12.81
CA LYS A 106 -7.71 13.90 12.88
C LYS A 106 -8.40 13.81 11.52
N ILE A 107 -8.42 14.91 10.76
CA ILE A 107 -9.00 14.93 9.41
C ILE A 107 -8.23 14.00 8.48
N ILE A 108 -6.91 14.17 8.36
CA ILE A 108 -6.10 13.38 7.40
C ILE A 108 -6.12 11.89 7.75
N SER A 109 -6.12 11.55 9.04
CA SER A 109 -6.13 10.16 9.48
C SER A 109 -7.45 9.44 9.27
N SER A 110 -8.55 10.20 9.14
CA SER A 110 -9.89 9.66 8.89
C SER A 110 -10.16 9.35 7.41
N LEU A 111 -9.29 9.78 6.50
CA LEU A 111 -9.40 9.53 5.07
C LEU A 111 -8.69 8.22 4.71
N HIS A 112 -9.42 7.31 4.04
CA HIS A 112 -8.91 6.00 3.65
C HIS A 112 -7.82 6.07 2.56
N PHE A 113 -6.98 5.04 2.45
CA PHE A 113 -5.91 4.92 1.45
C PHE A 113 -6.32 5.33 0.02
N HIS A 114 -7.49 4.90 -0.44
CA HIS A 114 -7.96 5.22 -1.79
C HIS A 114 -8.12 6.73 -2.03
N PHE A 115 -8.44 7.51 -1.00
CA PHE A 115 -8.46 8.98 -1.09
C PHE A 115 -7.07 9.51 -1.42
N TRP A 116 -6.04 9.08 -0.71
CA TRP A 116 -4.67 9.58 -0.91
C TRP A 116 -4.07 9.14 -2.26
N GLU A 117 -4.39 7.92 -2.74
CA GLU A 117 -4.07 7.53 -4.12
C GLU A 117 -4.76 8.46 -5.14
N GLY A 118 -6.06 8.73 -4.94
CA GLY A 118 -6.82 9.65 -5.80
C GLY A 118 -6.29 11.07 -5.75
N PHE A 119 -5.87 11.53 -4.56
CA PHE A 119 -5.24 12.82 -4.34
C PHE A 119 -3.93 12.91 -5.12
N LEU A 120 -3.05 11.90 -5.01
CA LEU A 120 -1.84 11.82 -5.83
C LEU A 120 -2.15 11.92 -7.32
N LYS A 121 -3.08 11.12 -7.83
CA LYS A 121 -3.45 11.14 -9.26
C LYS A 121 -3.96 12.50 -9.70
N LYS A 122 -4.90 13.07 -8.95
CA LYS A 122 -5.59 14.30 -9.34
C LYS A 122 -4.68 15.52 -9.25
N PHE A 123 -3.93 15.66 -8.15
CA PHE A 123 -3.14 16.86 -7.89
C PHE A 123 -1.75 16.82 -8.50
N PHE A 124 -1.18 15.64 -8.76
CA PHE A 124 0.16 15.51 -9.34
C PHE A 124 0.17 15.27 -10.86
N LEU A 125 -0.89 14.72 -11.45
CA LEU A 125 -0.99 14.50 -12.91
C LEU A 125 -1.77 15.60 -13.64
N TRP A 126 -2.20 16.65 -12.94
CA TRP A 126 -2.93 17.73 -13.57
C TRP A 126 -2.00 18.52 -14.49
N ASN A 127 -2.27 18.42 -15.79
CA ASN A 127 -1.40 18.88 -16.86
C ASN A 127 -1.40 20.42 -16.99
N SER A 128 -0.24 20.94 -17.40
CA SER A 128 0.16 22.34 -17.55
C SER A 128 -0.61 23.21 -18.55
N ARG A 129 -1.80 22.81 -19.01
CA ARG A 129 -2.56 23.56 -20.02
C ARG A 129 -3.41 24.70 -19.44
N GLU A 130 -3.67 24.69 -18.13
CA GLU A 130 -4.26 25.82 -17.40
C GLU A 130 -3.16 26.51 -16.57
N LEU A 131 -2.31 27.27 -17.26
CA LEU A 131 -1.08 27.89 -16.75
C LEU A 131 -1.29 28.77 -15.49
N HIS A 132 -2.51 29.25 -15.24
CA HIS A 132 -2.80 30.26 -14.22
C HIS A 132 -3.08 29.72 -12.81
N ARG A 133 -3.01 28.40 -12.56
CA ARG A 133 -3.21 27.78 -11.22
C ARG A 133 -2.06 26.87 -10.75
N MET A 134 -0.95 26.85 -11.49
CA MET A 134 0.14 25.86 -11.39
C MET A 134 1.16 25.94 -10.21
N PRO A 135 1.47 27.09 -9.57
CA PRO A 135 2.63 27.16 -8.67
C PRO A 135 2.52 26.29 -7.39
N LEU A 136 1.34 26.31 -6.76
CA LEU A 136 1.09 25.61 -5.49
C LEU A 136 1.18 24.09 -5.63
N LEU A 137 0.53 23.51 -6.64
CA LEU A 137 0.44 22.06 -6.81
C LEU A 137 1.79 21.44 -7.22
N TYR A 138 2.56 22.15 -8.04
CA TYR A 138 3.91 21.74 -8.40
C TYR A 138 4.89 21.86 -7.21
N ALA A 139 4.76 22.90 -6.39
CA ALA A 139 5.54 23.04 -5.16
C ALA A 139 5.24 21.91 -4.17
N TYR A 140 3.96 21.57 -3.97
CA TYR A 140 3.57 20.43 -3.13
C TYR A 140 4.18 19.11 -3.60
N ARG A 141 4.31 18.93 -4.92
CA ARG A 141 4.96 17.75 -5.47
C ARG A 141 6.42 17.64 -5.07
N ILE A 142 7.19 18.72 -5.21
CA ILE A 142 8.63 18.74 -4.89
C ILE A 142 8.83 18.51 -3.40
N ILE A 143 8.01 19.13 -2.55
CA ILE A 143 8.12 19.02 -1.10
C ILE A 143 7.67 17.64 -0.60
N SER A 144 6.62 17.04 -1.20
CA SER A 144 6.13 15.72 -0.76
C SER A 144 7.13 14.60 -1.01
N PHE A 145 7.97 14.76 -2.03
CA PHE A 145 8.95 13.77 -2.43
C PHE A 145 10.29 14.46 -2.69
N GLU A 146 10.95 14.87 -1.61
CA GLU A 146 12.20 15.65 -1.64
C GLU A 146 13.27 15.03 -2.55
N ASN A 147 13.28 13.70 -2.68
CA ASN A 147 14.21 12.93 -3.51
C ASN A 147 13.66 12.55 -4.89
N SER A 148 12.54 13.11 -5.33
CA SER A 148 11.85 12.79 -6.59
C SER A 148 11.17 13.99 -7.25
N ASN A 149 11.86 14.53 -8.26
CA ASN A 149 11.49 15.78 -8.91
C ASN A 149 11.06 15.54 -10.38
N LYS A 150 11.16 14.31 -10.89
CA LYS A 150 10.91 13.95 -12.29
C LYS A 150 9.50 13.38 -12.48
N ASP A 151 8.84 13.75 -13.58
CA ASP A 151 7.46 13.31 -13.87
C ASP A 151 7.34 11.79 -13.91
N LYS A 152 8.36 11.13 -14.49
CA LYS A 152 8.46 9.67 -14.58
C LYS A 152 8.45 9.00 -13.21
N ASP A 153 9.12 9.61 -12.23
CA ASP A 153 9.21 9.05 -10.89
C ASP A 153 7.85 9.17 -10.16
N ILE A 154 7.17 10.30 -10.28
CA ILE A 154 5.83 10.50 -9.71
C ILE A 154 4.81 9.55 -10.34
N LEU A 155 4.83 9.41 -11.67
CA LEU A 155 4.00 8.43 -12.39
C LEU A 155 4.25 7.01 -11.87
N PHE A 156 5.51 6.69 -11.59
CA PHE A 156 5.87 5.41 -11.02
C PHE A 156 5.38 5.26 -9.56
N ILE A 157 5.51 6.28 -8.71
CA ILE A 157 4.95 6.31 -7.35
C ILE A 157 3.45 6.02 -7.39
N ILE A 158 2.69 6.74 -8.23
CA ILE A 158 1.24 6.54 -8.39
C ILE A 158 0.90 5.09 -8.80
N LYS A 159 1.68 4.52 -9.73
CA LYS A 159 1.51 3.13 -10.15
C LYS A 159 1.78 2.15 -9.00
N VAL A 160 2.84 2.38 -8.22
CA VAL A 160 3.18 1.56 -7.05
C VAL A 160 2.09 1.67 -5.97
N THR A 161 1.63 2.88 -5.64
CA THR A 161 0.53 3.13 -4.69
C THR A 161 -0.73 2.35 -5.09
N GLN A 162 -1.15 2.46 -6.36
CA GLN A 162 -2.33 1.77 -6.87
C GLN A 162 -2.16 0.25 -6.81
N ASN A 163 -0.99 -0.26 -7.21
CA ASN A 163 -0.69 -1.69 -7.17
C ASN A 163 -0.72 -2.23 -5.73
N LEU A 164 -0.12 -1.51 -4.79
CA LEU A 164 -0.08 -1.89 -3.37
C LEU A 164 -1.49 -1.93 -2.78
N ARG A 165 -2.31 -0.90 -3.02
CA ARG A 165 -3.70 -0.88 -2.53
C ARG A 165 -4.55 -1.99 -3.14
N VAL A 166 -4.57 -2.11 -4.47
CA VAL A 166 -5.52 -3.00 -5.18
C VAL A 166 -5.07 -4.45 -5.13
N ASN A 167 -3.80 -4.73 -5.43
CA ASN A 167 -3.33 -6.11 -5.63
C ASN A 167 -2.73 -6.76 -4.38
N ILE A 168 -2.49 -5.98 -3.31
CA ILE A 168 -1.92 -6.51 -2.07
C ILE A 168 -2.84 -6.22 -0.89
N ARG A 169 -2.96 -4.95 -0.46
CA ARG A 169 -3.71 -4.58 0.75
C ARG A 169 -5.15 -5.08 0.67
N ASN A 170 -5.87 -4.78 -0.41
CA ASN A 170 -7.27 -5.19 -0.56
C ASN A 170 -7.40 -6.72 -0.59
N ARG A 171 -6.52 -7.42 -1.30
CA ARG A 171 -6.52 -8.90 -1.29
C ARG A 171 -6.36 -9.43 0.13
N ILE A 172 -5.35 -8.97 0.87
CA ILE A 172 -5.11 -9.40 2.25
C ILE A 172 -6.33 -9.12 3.14
N CYS A 173 -6.93 -7.93 3.05
CA CYS A 173 -8.12 -7.58 3.83
C CYS A 173 -9.40 -8.34 3.44
N HIS A 174 -9.49 -8.83 2.21
CA HIS A 174 -10.53 -9.78 1.78
C HIS A 174 -10.12 -11.24 2.01
N HIS A 175 -9.01 -11.45 2.72
CA HIS A 175 -8.39 -12.75 2.95
C HIS A 175 -7.99 -13.50 1.67
N ASP A 176 -7.86 -12.82 0.53
CA ASP A 176 -7.40 -13.45 -0.71
C ASP A 176 -5.90 -13.77 -0.67
N PRO A 177 -5.48 -14.88 -1.30
CA PRO A 177 -4.06 -15.20 -1.43
C PRO A 177 -3.31 -14.19 -2.30
N ILE A 178 -2.04 -13.98 -1.95
CA ILE A 178 -1.07 -13.13 -2.67
C ILE A 178 0.14 -13.92 -3.18
N PHE A 179 0.21 -15.24 -2.92
CA PHE A 179 1.34 -16.10 -3.31
C PHE A 179 1.62 -16.16 -4.83
N ASN A 180 0.65 -15.79 -5.66
CA ASN A 180 0.79 -15.75 -7.11
C ASN A 180 1.30 -14.41 -7.66
N LYS A 181 1.57 -13.43 -6.78
CA LYS A 181 2.12 -12.12 -7.15
C LYS A 181 3.65 -12.14 -7.07
N ASP A 182 4.28 -11.27 -7.85
CA ASP A 182 5.72 -11.01 -7.74
C ASP A 182 6.02 -10.11 -6.53
N LEU A 183 5.96 -10.71 -5.34
CA LEU A 183 6.13 -10.01 -4.07
C LEU A 183 7.54 -9.42 -3.91
N LYS A 184 8.56 -10.05 -4.49
CA LYS A 184 9.94 -9.51 -4.50
C LYS A 184 10.00 -8.20 -5.27
N LYS A 185 9.38 -8.14 -6.45
CA LYS A 185 9.29 -6.90 -7.23
C LYS A 185 8.49 -5.83 -6.51
N ILE A 186 7.35 -6.20 -5.91
CA ILE A 186 6.52 -5.25 -5.17
C ILE A 186 7.29 -4.67 -3.98
N LEU A 187 7.98 -5.51 -3.21
CA LEU A 187 8.83 -5.06 -2.10
C LEU A 187 9.87 -4.04 -2.58
N LYS A 188 10.63 -4.36 -3.64
CA LYS A 188 11.63 -3.44 -4.21
C LYS A 188 11.01 -2.11 -4.62
N GLN A 189 9.84 -2.13 -5.24
CA GLN A 189 9.12 -0.93 -5.66
C GLN A 189 8.66 -0.08 -4.47
N VAL A 190 8.12 -0.73 -3.43
CA VAL A 190 7.68 -0.06 -2.20
C VAL A 190 8.87 0.56 -1.47
N MET A 191 9.97 -0.18 -1.32
CA MET A 191 11.21 0.33 -0.72
C MET A 191 11.79 1.52 -1.49
N TRP A 192 11.73 1.48 -2.82
CA TRP A 192 12.12 2.63 -3.64
C TRP A 192 11.22 3.84 -3.37
N VAL A 193 9.91 3.67 -3.21
CA VAL A 193 9.03 4.80 -2.88
C VAL A 193 9.32 5.33 -1.48
N PHE A 194 9.60 4.49 -0.49
CA PHE A 194 9.99 4.95 0.84
C PHE A 194 11.20 5.88 0.76
N SER A 195 12.23 5.55 -0.03
CA SER A 195 13.40 6.43 -0.17
C SER A 195 13.09 7.75 -0.87
N LYS A 196 11.95 7.85 -1.58
CA LYS A 196 11.44 9.10 -2.17
C LYS A 196 10.62 9.92 -1.20
N ILE A 197 9.90 9.28 -0.28
CA ILE A 197 9.11 9.93 0.76
C ILE A 197 10.03 10.50 1.85
N ASP A 198 10.93 9.66 2.37
CA ASP A 198 11.80 9.98 3.50
C ASP A 198 12.91 8.92 3.57
N TYR A 199 14.17 9.35 3.49
CA TYR A 199 15.32 8.44 3.45
C TYR A 199 15.55 7.73 4.79
N ASP A 200 15.31 8.41 5.91
CA ASP A 200 15.49 7.84 7.24
C ASP A 200 14.41 6.78 7.51
N LEU A 201 13.17 7.05 7.09
CA LEU A 201 12.11 6.04 7.10
C LEU A 201 12.53 4.81 6.28
N TYR A 202 13.07 5.01 5.07
CA TYR A 202 13.55 3.90 4.24
C TYR A 202 14.60 3.05 4.98
N LEU A 203 15.57 3.68 5.64
CA LEU A 203 16.60 2.96 6.41
C LEU A 203 15.99 2.14 7.55
N VAL A 204 15.08 2.76 8.32
CA VAL A 204 14.38 2.09 9.44
C VAL A 204 13.59 0.87 8.94
N ILE A 205 12.77 1.04 7.90
CA ILE A 205 11.96 -0.05 7.34
C ILE A 205 12.85 -1.15 6.74
N ASN A 206 13.93 -0.76 6.06
CA ASN A 206 14.84 -1.72 5.46
C ASN A 206 15.50 -2.60 6.53
N ASN A 207 15.91 -2.00 7.65
CA ASN A 207 16.54 -2.72 8.76
C ASN A 207 15.54 -3.61 9.51
N LEU A 208 14.31 -3.15 9.73
CA LEU A 208 13.30 -3.88 10.50
C LEU A 208 12.68 -5.06 9.73
N TYR A 209 12.44 -4.88 8.43
CA TYR A 209 11.55 -5.77 7.68
C TYR A 209 12.17 -6.42 6.45
N SER A 210 13.07 -5.75 5.70
CA SER A 210 13.52 -6.27 4.39
C SER A 210 14.14 -7.66 4.50
N ASN A 211 15.02 -7.89 5.47
CA ASN A 211 15.66 -9.20 5.64
C ASN A 211 14.65 -10.29 6.03
N LYS A 212 13.70 -9.98 6.93
CA LYS A 212 12.66 -10.92 7.35
C LYS A 212 11.76 -11.32 6.17
N ILE A 213 11.29 -10.33 5.42
CA ILE A 213 10.45 -10.53 4.24
C ILE A 213 11.23 -11.29 3.16
N ILE A 214 12.47 -10.92 2.85
CA ILE A 214 13.29 -11.60 1.83
C ILE A 214 13.55 -13.06 2.22
N ASN A 215 13.89 -13.32 3.49
CA ASN A 215 14.07 -14.68 3.99
C ASN A 215 12.81 -15.52 3.83
N LEU A 216 11.65 -14.97 4.19
CA LEU A 216 10.37 -15.65 4.01
C LEU A 216 10.05 -15.88 2.53
N LEU A 217 10.28 -14.89 1.67
CA LEU A 217 10.09 -15.01 0.21
C LEU A 217 10.98 -16.09 -0.42
N ASN A 218 12.18 -16.34 0.14
CA ASN A 218 13.08 -17.40 -0.31
C ASN A 218 12.66 -18.79 0.21
N LYS A 219 11.86 -18.85 1.27
CA LYS A 219 11.29 -20.08 1.84
C LYS A 219 9.90 -20.42 1.28
N LYS A 220 9.48 -19.78 0.17
CA LYS A 220 8.19 -20.09 -0.44
C LYS A 220 8.14 -21.59 -0.80
N PRO A 221 7.12 -22.33 -0.34
CA PRO A 221 6.94 -23.70 -0.75
C PRO A 221 6.48 -23.70 -2.22
N ILE A 222 7.27 -24.38 -3.05
CA ILE A 222 7.01 -24.70 -4.46
C ILE A 222 6.99 -23.49 -5.43
#